data_AF-A0A0G0YI90-F1
#
_entry.id   AF-A0A0G0YI90-F1
#
_cell.length_a   1.000
_cell.length_b   1.000
_cell.length_c   1.000
_cell.angle_alpha   90.00
_cell.angle_beta   90.00
_cell.angle_gamma   90.00
#
_symmetry.space_group_name_H-M   'P 1'
#
loop_
_entity.id
_entity.type
_entity.pdbx_description
1 polymer ?
#
loop_
_entity_poly.entity_id
_entity_poly.type
_entity_poly.pdbx_seq_one_letter_code
_entity_poly.pdbx_strand_id
1 'polypeptide(L)'
;MNKERVTVDISVWSVLKVILALILVALVYYLREIIILVFIAFILTTTLEPTIDRLQRRKVPRGLAIAGSFAVIISIVYLAFASIIPKLSEQISVLAGNLPTIVQQLGNQLFANNPQLASDLSNQAIEYAKNFRASVPSGLVSGFFSTAAGVFGFFVSVIAVLALTFYMLLEKVGAGRPIFKYIPVNEKNRAIHIFDKITKKLSNWLKGQFVLSGFIGVITYIVLMVVGLRDMALALSLFAALMELIPVIGPFIALIPAALLALTISPATAIAVMIAYLIIQQIENHILVPQVMRKAVGLSPLVILVGILIGAKVLGIIGILLAVPIIASLHVILEELYGANSKTQTRH
;
A
#
# COMPACT_ATOMS: atom_id res chain seq x y z
N MET A 1 55.04 28.12 -20.44
CA MET A 1 53.84 27.39 -19.96
C MET A 1 52.60 28.04 -20.57
N ASN A 2 52.11 27.51 -21.69
CA ASN A 2 50.91 28.03 -22.35
C ASN A 2 49.69 27.41 -21.66
N LYS A 3 48.89 28.23 -20.95
CA LYS A 3 47.60 27.79 -20.39
C LYS A 3 46.58 27.83 -21.52
N GLU A 4 46.25 26.68 -22.10
CA GLU A 4 45.10 26.56 -22.98
C GLU A 4 43.84 26.95 -22.20
N ARG A 5 43.18 28.01 -22.65
CA ARG A 5 41.88 28.41 -22.11
C ARG A 5 40.82 27.54 -22.75
N VAL A 6 40.28 26.58 -22.01
CA VAL A 6 39.09 25.84 -22.42
C VAL A 6 37.88 26.77 -22.36
N THR A 7 37.45 27.28 -23.51
CA THR A 7 36.21 28.06 -23.63
C THR A 7 35.04 27.11 -23.82
N VAL A 8 34.21 26.95 -22.78
CA VAL A 8 32.96 26.19 -22.87
C VAL A 8 31.91 27.08 -23.51
N ASP A 9 31.57 26.82 -24.77
CA ASP A 9 30.57 27.59 -25.51
C ASP A 9 29.17 27.01 -25.22
N ILE A 10 28.44 27.62 -24.28
CA ILE A 10 27.10 27.17 -23.90
C ILE A 10 26.10 27.75 -24.89
N SER A 11 25.67 26.93 -25.86
CA SER A 11 24.62 27.31 -26.81
C SER A 11 23.33 27.74 -26.09
N VAL A 12 22.71 28.84 -26.54
CA VAL A 12 21.42 29.35 -26.04
C VAL A 12 20.34 28.26 -26.03
N TRP A 13 20.38 27.33 -26.99
CA TRP A 13 19.46 26.19 -27.05
C TRP A 13 19.65 25.21 -25.90
N SER A 14 20.89 25.00 -25.44
CA SER A 14 21.17 24.17 -24.27
C SER A 14 20.63 24.83 -23.01
N VAL A 15 20.80 26.15 -22.87
CA VAL A 15 20.23 26.92 -21.75
C VAL A 15 18.69 26.83 -21.75
N LEU A 16 18.04 27.05 -22.89
CA LEU A 16 16.58 26.94 -23.01
C LEU A 16 16.06 25.54 -22.67
N LYS A 17 16.74 24.48 -23.11
CA LYS A 17 16.38 23.08 -22.78
C LYS A 17 16.50 22.81 -21.28
N VAL A 18 17.57 23.31 -20.65
CA VAL A 18 17.76 23.17 -19.19
C VAL A 18 16.67 23.92 -18.42
N ILE A 19 16.36 25.15 -18.81
CA ILE A 19 15.27 25.93 -18.19
C ILE A 19 13.93 25.20 -18.34
N LEU A 20 13.62 24.71 -19.55
CA LEU A 20 12.40 23.94 -19.79
C LEU A 20 12.34 22.66 -18.93
N ALA A 21 13.45 21.95 -18.81
CA ALA A 21 13.54 20.76 -17.96
C ALA A 21 13.30 21.11 -16.47
N LEU A 22 13.88 22.20 -15.97
CA LEU A 22 13.66 22.68 -14.60
C LEU A 22 12.20 23.07 -14.36
N ILE A 23 11.57 23.77 -15.32
CA ILE A 23 10.14 24.13 -15.25
C ILE A 23 9.28 22.86 -15.20
N LEU A 24 9.57 21.86 -16.04
CA LEU A 24 8.85 20.59 -16.03
C LEU A 24 9.01 19.85 -14.70
N VAL A 25 10.21 19.80 -14.13
CA VAL A 25 10.44 19.18 -12.81
C VAL A 25 9.68 19.93 -11.71
N ALA A 26 9.71 21.26 -11.72
CA ALA A 26 8.96 22.08 -10.78
C ALA A 26 7.43 21.87 -10.91
N LEU A 27 6.93 21.77 -12.15
CA LEU A 27 5.53 21.49 -12.42
C LEU A 27 5.12 20.10 -11.93
N VAL A 28 5.93 19.07 -12.18
CA VAL A 28 5.69 17.71 -11.67
C VAL A 28 5.69 17.70 -10.14
N TYR A 29 6.61 18.42 -9.51
CA TYR A 29 6.65 18.55 -8.06
C TYR A 29 5.39 19.24 -7.51
N TYR A 30 4.92 20.30 -8.17
CA TYR A 30 3.70 21.02 -7.80
C TYR A 30 2.43 20.16 -7.99
N LEU A 31 2.37 19.38 -9.07
CA LEU A 31 1.21 18.54 -9.42
C LEU A 31 1.30 17.11 -8.85
N ARG A 32 2.31 16.79 -8.03
CA ARG A 32 2.60 15.41 -7.58
C ARG A 32 1.38 14.72 -6.96
N GLU A 33 0.59 15.44 -6.16
CA GLU A 33 -0.59 14.89 -5.48
C GLU A 33 -1.67 14.50 -6.50
N ILE A 34 -1.93 15.35 -7.48
CA ILE A 34 -2.89 15.06 -8.56
C ILE A 34 -2.38 13.89 -9.42
N ILE A 35 -1.09 13.87 -9.75
CA ILE A 35 -0.46 12.78 -10.52
C ILE A 35 -0.63 11.44 -9.79
N ILE A 36 -0.45 11.42 -8.47
CA ILE A 36 -0.65 10.25 -7.62
C ILE A 36 -2.11 9.79 -7.67
N LEU A 37 -3.08 10.69 -7.50
CA LEU A 37 -4.51 10.34 -7.54
C LEU A 37 -4.90 9.76 -8.90
N VAL A 38 -4.42 10.37 -9.99
CA VAL A 38 -4.60 9.88 -11.36
C VAL A 38 -3.95 8.52 -11.56
N PHE A 39 -2.76 8.29 -10.99
CA PHE A 39 -2.06 7.02 -11.09
C PHE A 39 -2.76 5.90 -10.31
N ILE A 40 -3.25 6.19 -9.09
CA ILE A 40 -4.08 5.25 -8.32
C ILE A 40 -5.35 4.90 -9.11
N ALA A 41 -6.05 5.92 -9.62
CA ALA A 41 -7.24 5.72 -10.43
C ALA A 41 -6.95 4.86 -11.67
N PHE A 42 -5.82 5.09 -12.34
CA PHE A 42 -5.39 4.29 -13.48
C PHE A 42 -5.14 2.81 -13.10
N ILE A 43 -4.47 2.54 -11.98
CA ILE A 43 -4.28 1.16 -11.49
C ILE A 43 -5.65 0.49 -11.23
N LEU A 44 -6.58 1.20 -10.58
CA LEU A 44 -7.93 0.68 -10.33
C LEU A 44 -8.67 0.42 -11.65
N THR A 45 -8.68 1.36 -12.58
CA THR A 45 -9.29 1.22 -13.91
C THR A 45 -8.73 0.00 -14.64
N THR A 46 -7.42 -0.13 -14.78
CA THR A 46 -6.79 -1.25 -15.50
C THR A 46 -7.05 -2.61 -14.83
N THR A 47 -7.31 -2.61 -13.54
CA THR A 47 -7.63 -3.82 -12.77
C THR A 47 -9.10 -4.21 -12.89
N LEU A 48 -10.00 -3.23 -12.86
CA LEU A 48 -11.45 -3.43 -12.92
C LEU A 48 -11.97 -3.63 -14.34
N GLU A 49 -11.32 -3.06 -15.35
CA GLU A 49 -11.72 -3.14 -16.76
C GLU A 49 -12.05 -4.58 -17.21
N PRO A 50 -11.21 -5.61 -16.95
CA PRO A 50 -11.53 -6.98 -17.37
C PRO A 50 -12.74 -7.58 -16.64
N THR A 51 -13.00 -7.18 -15.40
CA THR A 51 -14.18 -7.60 -14.63
C THR A 51 -15.44 -6.96 -15.21
N ILE A 52 -15.38 -5.66 -15.52
CA ILE A 52 -16.47 -4.91 -16.15
C ILE A 52 -16.79 -5.48 -17.54
N ASP A 53 -15.77 -5.78 -18.34
CA ASP A 53 -15.95 -6.39 -19.66
C ASP A 53 -16.58 -7.78 -19.57
N ARG A 54 -16.23 -8.60 -18.56
CA ARG A 54 -16.88 -9.90 -18.31
C ARG A 54 -18.35 -9.74 -17.93
N LEU A 55 -18.69 -8.76 -17.10
CA LEU A 55 -20.08 -8.45 -16.74
C LEU A 55 -20.86 -7.95 -17.96
N GLN A 56 -20.23 -7.12 -18.81
CA GLN A 56 -20.83 -6.62 -20.04
C GLN A 56 -21.11 -7.76 -21.03
N ARG A 57 -20.22 -8.76 -21.14
CA ARG A 57 -20.47 -9.99 -21.93
C ARG A 57 -21.67 -10.79 -21.41
N ARG A 58 -22.03 -10.64 -20.13
CA ARG A 58 -23.25 -11.21 -19.52
C ARG A 58 -24.47 -10.28 -19.63
N LYS A 59 -24.44 -9.30 -20.56
CA LYS A 59 -25.51 -8.32 -20.83
C LYS A 59 -25.76 -7.31 -19.71
N VAL A 60 -24.86 -7.15 -18.74
CA VAL A 60 -24.96 -6.08 -17.73
C VAL A 60 -24.56 -4.75 -18.38
N PRO A 61 -25.39 -3.69 -18.31
CA PRO A 61 -25.02 -2.36 -18.77
C PRO A 61 -23.73 -1.87 -18.11
N ARG A 62 -22.84 -1.22 -18.87
CA ARG A 62 -21.50 -0.84 -18.39
C ARG A 62 -21.56 0.01 -17.12
N GLY A 63 -22.48 0.97 -17.04
CA GLY A 63 -22.67 1.80 -15.85
C GLY A 63 -23.01 0.98 -14.59
N LEU A 64 -23.88 -0.02 -14.72
CA LEU A 64 -24.22 -0.93 -13.62
C LEU A 64 -23.06 -1.86 -13.24
N ALA A 65 -22.27 -2.32 -14.21
CA ALA A 65 -21.08 -3.11 -13.94
C ALA A 65 -20.02 -2.32 -13.16
N ILE A 66 -19.82 -1.04 -13.51
CA ILE A 66 -18.92 -0.13 -12.78
C ILE A 66 -19.46 0.12 -11.37
N ALA A 67 -20.73 0.54 -11.25
CA ALA A 67 -21.37 0.83 -9.97
C ALA A 67 -21.37 -0.38 -9.03
N GLY A 68 -21.69 -1.58 -9.55
CA GLY A 68 -21.64 -2.82 -8.78
C GLY A 68 -20.22 -3.17 -8.30
N SER A 69 -19.21 -2.94 -9.14
CA SER A 69 -17.81 -3.17 -8.75
C SER A 69 -17.38 -2.23 -7.60
N PHE A 70 -17.77 -0.95 -7.67
CA PHE A 70 -17.52 0.00 -6.60
C PHE A 70 -18.29 -0.34 -5.33
N ALA A 71 -19.57 -0.72 -5.45
CA ALA A 71 -20.40 -1.12 -4.32
C ALA A 71 -19.74 -2.27 -3.55
N VAL A 72 -19.25 -3.31 -4.24
CA VAL A 72 -18.56 -4.44 -3.59
C VAL A 72 -17.31 -3.98 -2.84
N ILE A 73 -16.46 -3.16 -3.46
CA ILE A 73 -15.22 -2.67 -2.81
C ILE A 73 -15.56 -1.80 -1.59
N ILE A 74 -16.48 -0.85 -1.75
CA ILE A 74 -16.91 0.05 -0.68
C ILE A 74 -17.55 -0.74 0.47
N SER A 75 -18.38 -1.75 0.17
CA SER A 75 -18.99 -2.60 1.20
C SER A 75 -17.93 -3.38 1.99
N ILE A 76 -16.93 -3.96 1.34
CA ILE A 76 -15.85 -4.69 2.05
C ILE A 76 -15.07 -3.74 2.96
N VAL A 77 -14.68 -2.58 2.44
CA VAL A 77 -13.96 -1.55 3.21
C VAL A 77 -14.78 -1.07 4.39
N TYR A 78 -16.05 -0.73 4.14
CA TYR A 78 -17.00 -0.29 5.17
C TYR A 78 -17.17 -1.35 6.27
N LEU A 79 -17.44 -2.60 5.90
CA LEU A 79 -17.66 -3.69 6.86
C LEU A 79 -16.44 -3.93 7.75
N ALA A 80 -15.23 -3.90 7.18
CA ALA A 80 -14.01 -4.01 7.95
C ALA A 80 -13.90 -2.84 8.96
N PHE A 81 -13.87 -1.59 8.48
CA PHE A 81 -13.68 -0.43 9.35
C PHE A 81 -14.80 -0.28 10.40
N ALA A 82 -16.06 -0.49 10.02
CA ALA A 82 -17.19 -0.43 10.94
C ALA A 82 -17.12 -1.51 12.04
N SER A 83 -16.56 -2.68 11.74
CA SER A 83 -16.40 -3.75 12.73
C SER A 83 -15.19 -3.54 13.65
N ILE A 84 -14.13 -2.91 13.14
CA ILE A 84 -12.83 -2.81 13.81
C ILE A 84 -12.72 -1.52 14.63
N ILE A 85 -13.03 -0.37 14.04
CA ILE A 85 -12.79 0.94 14.67
C ILE A 85 -13.45 1.03 16.06
N PRO A 86 -14.73 0.67 16.26
CA PRO A 86 -15.36 0.75 17.58
C PRO A 86 -14.67 -0.18 18.59
N LYS A 87 -14.40 -1.43 18.20
CA LYS A 87 -13.75 -2.43 19.04
C LYS A 87 -12.34 -1.99 19.43
N LEU A 88 -11.57 -1.43 18.49
CA LEU A 88 -10.24 -0.89 18.78
C LEU A 88 -10.29 0.31 19.71
N SER A 89 -11.23 1.24 19.52
CA SER A 89 -11.37 2.41 20.38
C SER A 89 -11.67 2.01 21.82
N GLU A 90 -12.63 1.10 22.02
CA GLU A 90 -12.99 0.58 23.33
C GLU A 90 -11.81 -0.15 23.97
N GLN A 91 -11.16 -1.04 23.23
CA GLN A 91 -10.05 -1.83 23.76
C GLN A 91 -8.79 -1.01 24.02
N ILE A 92 -8.46 -0.03 23.19
CA ILE A 92 -7.37 0.91 23.46
C ILE A 92 -7.67 1.67 24.76
N SER A 93 -8.93 2.07 24.99
CA SER A 93 -9.33 2.74 26.23
C SER A 93 -9.19 1.84 27.45
N VAL A 94 -9.63 0.58 27.34
CA VAL A 94 -9.47 -0.45 28.39
C VAL A 94 -8.01 -0.77 28.66
N LEU A 95 -7.21 -1.00 27.61
CA LEU A 95 -5.76 -1.21 27.73
C LEU A 95 -5.08 -0.02 28.36
N ALA A 96 -5.36 1.20 27.90
CA ALA A 96 -4.74 2.41 28.46
C ALA A 96 -5.09 2.60 29.94
N GLY A 97 -6.29 2.18 30.38
CA GLY A 97 -6.68 2.17 31.79
C GLY A 97 -6.02 1.05 32.60
N ASN A 98 -5.89 -0.14 32.01
CA ASN A 98 -5.40 -1.34 32.69
C ASN A 98 -3.89 -1.59 32.51
N LEU A 99 -3.21 -0.80 31.68
CA LEU A 99 -1.80 -1.00 31.34
C LEU A 99 -0.90 -1.07 32.57
N PRO A 100 -1.03 -0.17 33.58
CA PRO A 100 -0.20 -0.27 34.78
C PRO A 100 -0.36 -1.61 35.49
N THR A 101 -1.60 -2.08 35.61
CA THR A 101 -1.94 -3.36 36.24
C THR A 101 -1.39 -4.55 35.45
N ILE A 102 -1.53 -4.56 34.11
CA ILE A 102 -1.02 -5.62 33.24
C ILE A 102 0.51 -5.71 33.33
N VAL A 103 1.19 -4.56 33.27
CA VAL A 103 2.65 -4.46 33.35
C VAL A 103 3.16 -4.94 34.71
N GLN A 104 2.45 -4.62 35.78
CA GLN A 104 2.81 -5.04 37.15
C GLN A 104 2.57 -6.54 37.35
N GLN A 105 1.47 -7.08 36.83
CA GLN A 105 1.20 -8.53 36.86
C GLN A 105 2.23 -9.32 36.05
N LEU A 106 2.61 -8.83 34.85
CA LEU A 106 3.65 -9.43 34.02
C LEU A 106 5.01 -9.43 34.70
N GLY A 107 5.41 -8.29 35.28
CA GLY A 107 6.65 -8.19 36.05
C GLY A 107 6.68 -9.22 37.18
N ASN A 108 5.60 -9.31 37.95
CA ASN A 108 5.50 -10.23 39.07
C ASN A 108 5.46 -11.71 38.65
N GLN A 109 4.90 -12.04 37.48
CA GLN A 109 4.86 -13.42 36.98
C GLN A 109 6.19 -13.86 36.35
N LEU A 110 6.81 -13.01 35.53
CA LEU A 110 8.05 -13.34 34.82
C LEU A 110 9.29 -13.25 35.72
N PHE A 111 9.25 -12.34 36.69
CA PHE A 111 10.35 -12.09 37.64
C PHE A 111 9.93 -12.39 39.07
N ALA A 112 9.09 -13.41 39.28
CA ALA A 112 8.63 -13.85 40.60
C ALA A 112 9.79 -14.08 41.59
N ASN A 113 10.94 -14.51 41.09
CA ASN A 113 12.14 -14.79 41.88
C ASN A 113 13.01 -13.55 42.14
N ASN A 114 12.71 -12.40 41.51
CA ASN A 114 13.45 -11.14 41.62
C ASN A 114 12.47 -9.95 41.71
N PRO A 115 11.84 -9.71 42.87
CA PRO A 115 10.79 -8.69 43.03
C PRO A 115 11.25 -7.27 42.69
N GLN A 116 12.53 -6.98 42.91
CA GLN A 116 13.13 -5.68 42.65
C GLN A 116 13.29 -5.43 41.13
N LEU A 117 13.71 -6.46 40.38
CA LEU A 117 13.76 -6.40 38.92
C LEU A 117 12.35 -6.31 38.32
N ALA A 118 11.38 -7.02 38.90
CA ALA A 118 9.98 -6.92 38.53
C ALA A 118 9.46 -5.48 38.66
N SER A 119 9.68 -4.84 39.82
CA SER A 119 9.22 -3.47 40.06
C SER A 119 9.91 -2.45 39.16
N ASP A 120 11.22 -2.59 38.93
CA ASP A 120 11.98 -1.64 38.10
C ASP A 120 11.57 -1.71 36.63
N LEU A 121 11.40 -2.93 36.08
CA LEU A 121 10.92 -3.12 34.72
C LEU A 121 9.47 -2.67 34.56
N SER A 122 8.60 -2.94 35.55
CA SER A 122 7.23 -2.47 35.51
C SER A 122 7.14 -0.95 35.56
N ASN A 123 7.92 -0.30 36.43
CA ASN A 123 7.97 1.16 36.53
C ASN A 123 8.50 1.80 35.23
N GLN A 124 9.58 1.26 34.65
CA GLN A 124 10.09 1.70 33.36
C GLN A 124 9.06 1.53 32.25
N ALA A 125 8.41 0.36 32.15
CA ALA A 125 7.40 0.12 31.12
C ALA A 125 6.18 1.05 31.27
N ILE A 126 5.76 1.35 32.51
CA ILE A 126 4.70 2.35 32.79
C ILE A 126 5.15 3.74 32.37
N GLU A 127 6.40 4.11 32.66
CA GLU A 127 6.96 5.41 32.28
C GLU A 127 7.09 5.54 30.76
N TYR A 128 7.61 4.52 30.06
CA TYR A 128 7.63 4.45 28.61
C TYR A 128 6.24 4.52 28.01
N ALA A 129 5.24 3.89 28.61
CA ALA A 129 3.87 3.98 28.13
C ALA A 129 3.25 5.37 28.36
N LYS A 130 3.51 6.02 29.50
CA LYS A 130 3.10 7.40 29.76
C LYS A 130 3.79 8.37 28.79
N ASN A 131 5.08 8.19 28.58
CA ASN A 131 5.88 8.98 27.63
C ASN A 131 5.42 8.72 26.21
N PHE A 132 5.16 7.48 25.80
CA PHE A 132 4.58 7.12 24.51
C PHE A 132 3.20 7.76 24.33
N ARG A 133 2.33 7.73 25.36
CA ARG A 133 1.03 8.42 25.32
C ARG A 133 1.15 9.94 25.24
N ALA A 134 2.22 10.53 25.79
CA ALA A 134 2.50 11.96 25.70
C ALA A 134 3.19 12.35 24.39
N SER A 135 4.00 11.47 23.81
CA SER A 135 4.78 11.68 22.59
C SER A 135 4.05 11.23 21.33
N VAL A 136 3.09 10.31 21.45
CA VAL A 136 1.99 10.16 20.51
C VAL A 136 1.10 11.36 20.84
N PRO A 137 1.07 12.41 19.99
CA PRO A 137 0.12 13.49 20.19
C PRO A 137 -1.25 12.84 20.36
N SER A 138 -2.10 13.39 21.22
CA SER A 138 -3.53 13.06 21.34
C SER A 138 -4.32 13.34 20.04
N GLY A 139 -3.71 13.05 18.88
CA GLY A 139 -3.63 13.91 17.71
C GLY A 139 -3.15 13.20 16.43
N LEU A 140 -2.47 12.05 16.47
CA LEU A 140 -2.07 11.42 15.20
C LEU A 140 -3.26 10.78 14.47
N VAL A 141 -4.11 10.05 15.19
CA VAL A 141 -5.39 9.56 14.66
C VAL A 141 -6.50 10.52 15.07
N SER A 142 -6.62 10.85 16.35
CA SER A 142 -7.63 11.79 16.83
C SER A 142 -7.42 13.23 16.39
N GLY A 143 -6.23 13.66 15.93
CA GLY A 143 -5.97 15.01 15.42
C GLY A 143 -6.07 15.10 13.90
N PHE A 144 -5.68 14.03 13.19
CA PHE A 144 -6.04 13.86 11.78
C PHE A 144 -7.56 13.82 11.59
N PHE A 145 -8.28 13.12 12.50
CA PHE A 145 -9.74 13.03 12.50
C PHE A 145 -10.47 14.16 13.26
N SER A 146 -9.84 14.86 14.22
CA SER A 146 -10.47 16.03 14.88
C SER A 146 -10.29 17.33 14.11
N THR A 147 -9.29 17.41 13.24
CA THR A 147 -9.20 18.55 12.33
C THR A 147 -10.17 18.30 11.18
N ALA A 148 -11.29 19.04 11.15
CA ALA A 148 -12.28 18.95 10.08
C ALA A 148 -11.64 18.99 8.67
N ALA A 149 -10.54 19.74 8.53
CA ALA A 149 -9.75 19.83 7.30
C ALA A 149 -9.05 18.51 6.89
N GLY A 150 -8.54 17.71 7.83
CA GLY A 150 -7.86 16.45 7.54
C GLY A 150 -8.84 15.36 7.06
N VAL A 151 -9.96 15.24 7.76
CA VAL A 151 -11.08 14.36 7.38
C VAL A 151 -11.62 14.77 6.01
N PHE A 152 -11.88 16.05 5.82
CA PHE A 152 -12.37 16.58 4.56
C PHE A 152 -11.39 16.28 3.40
N GLY A 153 -10.09 16.55 3.59
CA GLY A 153 -9.07 16.27 2.58
C GLY A 153 -8.97 14.79 2.19
N PHE A 154 -9.10 13.88 3.16
CA PHE A 154 -9.16 12.44 2.90
C PHE A 154 -10.38 12.06 2.05
N PHE A 155 -11.59 12.50 2.44
CA PHE A 155 -12.80 12.21 1.68
C PHE A 155 -12.76 12.80 0.28
N VAL A 156 -12.26 14.03 0.12
CA VAL A 156 -12.06 14.65 -1.20
C VAL A 156 -11.11 13.80 -2.05
N SER A 157 -10.01 13.30 -1.49
CA SER A 157 -9.06 12.44 -2.21
C SER A 157 -9.69 11.11 -2.63
N VAL A 158 -10.45 10.47 -1.74
CA VAL A 158 -11.17 9.22 -2.05
C VAL A 158 -12.21 9.45 -3.14
N ILE A 159 -13.03 10.50 -3.01
CA ILE A 159 -14.04 10.87 -4.02
C ILE A 159 -13.36 11.17 -5.36
N ALA A 160 -12.25 11.88 -5.35
CA ALA A 160 -11.48 12.18 -6.56
C ALA A 160 -10.97 10.90 -7.24
N VAL A 161 -10.37 9.97 -6.49
CA VAL A 161 -9.91 8.68 -7.03
C VAL A 161 -11.08 7.89 -7.61
N LEU A 162 -12.21 7.79 -6.90
CA LEU A 162 -13.40 7.08 -7.37
C LEU A 162 -13.99 7.73 -8.62
N ALA A 163 -14.09 9.06 -8.66
CA ALA A 163 -14.57 9.80 -9.81
C ALA A 163 -13.65 9.61 -11.02
N LEU A 164 -12.33 9.79 -10.85
CA LEU A 164 -11.34 9.55 -11.90
C LEU A 164 -11.43 8.12 -12.43
N THR A 165 -11.49 7.13 -11.53
CA THR A 165 -11.63 5.71 -11.90
C THR A 165 -12.91 5.48 -12.69
N PHE A 166 -14.03 6.07 -12.27
CA PHE A 166 -15.32 5.97 -12.94
C PHE A 166 -15.26 6.53 -14.36
N TYR A 167 -14.77 7.75 -14.54
CA TYR A 167 -14.65 8.39 -15.85
C TYR A 167 -13.67 7.63 -16.75
N MET A 168 -12.52 7.20 -16.23
CA MET A 168 -11.56 6.40 -16.98
C MET A 168 -12.14 5.05 -17.44
N LEU A 169 -12.95 4.40 -16.61
CA LEU A 169 -13.69 3.18 -16.99
C LEU A 169 -14.78 3.49 -18.01
N LEU A 170 -15.49 4.62 -17.89
CA LEU A 170 -16.51 5.01 -18.86
C LEU A 170 -15.89 5.26 -20.25
N GLU A 171 -14.76 5.95 -20.30
CA GLU A 171 -14.02 6.32 -21.52
C GLU A 171 -13.09 5.22 -22.04
N LYS A 172 -12.94 4.11 -21.32
CA LYS A 172 -12.04 2.99 -21.64
C LYS A 172 -10.57 3.41 -21.74
N VAL A 173 -10.15 4.34 -20.87
CA VAL A 173 -8.75 4.81 -20.78
C VAL A 173 -7.79 3.66 -20.48
N GLY A 174 -8.23 2.67 -19.68
CA GLY A 174 -7.44 1.45 -19.43
C GLY A 174 -7.11 0.62 -20.68
N ALA A 175 -7.80 0.85 -21.81
CA ALA A 175 -7.49 0.25 -23.10
C ALA A 175 -6.67 1.17 -24.03
N GLY A 176 -6.20 2.32 -23.53
CA GLY A 176 -5.27 3.23 -24.20
C GLY A 176 -5.84 4.07 -25.36
N ARG A 177 -7.08 3.83 -25.77
CA ARG A 177 -7.66 4.36 -27.02
C ARG A 177 -7.67 5.89 -27.17
N PRO A 178 -7.90 6.71 -26.12
CA PRO A 178 -7.96 8.17 -26.28
C PRO A 178 -6.57 8.81 -26.43
N ILE A 179 -5.57 8.31 -25.68
CA ILE A 179 -4.28 9.02 -25.49
C ILE A 179 -3.36 8.90 -26.71
N PHE A 180 -3.50 7.82 -27.49
CA PHE A 180 -2.66 7.56 -28.67
C PHE A 180 -3.02 8.37 -29.91
N LYS A 181 -4.07 9.20 -29.86
CA LYS A 181 -4.43 10.10 -30.96
C LYS A 181 -3.41 11.23 -31.15
N TYR A 182 -2.67 11.57 -30.09
CA TYR A 182 -1.70 12.67 -30.08
C TYR A 182 -0.25 12.20 -30.32
N ILE A 183 -0.03 10.90 -30.47
CA ILE A 183 1.33 10.35 -30.70
C ILE A 183 1.63 10.30 -32.20
N PRO A 184 2.81 10.77 -32.65
CA PRO A 184 3.24 10.65 -34.04
C PRO A 184 3.15 9.20 -34.55
N VAL A 185 2.77 9.04 -35.82
CA VAL A 185 2.51 7.72 -36.43
C VAL A 185 3.69 6.75 -36.26
N ASN A 186 4.92 7.25 -36.36
CA ASN A 186 6.14 6.46 -36.29
C ASN A 186 6.37 5.81 -34.91
N GLU A 187 5.97 6.49 -33.84
CA GLU A 187 6.15 6.01 -32.45
C GLU A 187 4.88 5.36 -31.88
N LYS A 188 3.74 5.50 -32.57
CA LYS A 188 2.43 5.10 -32.07
C LYS A 188 2.37 3.62 -31.68
N ASN A 189 2.88 2.73 -32.53
CA ASN A 189 2.87 1.29 -32.25
C ASN A 189 3.73 0.94 -31.04
N ARG A 190 4.90 1.58 -30.91
CA ARG A 190 5.80 1.39 -29.76
C ARG A 190 5.14 1.89 -28.46
N ALA A 191 4.52 3.06 -28.50
CA ALA A 191 3.84 3.63 -27.35
C ALA A 191 2.64 2.78 -26.89
N ILE A 192 1.83 2.28 -27.84
CA ILE A 192 0.73 1.33 -27.56
C ILE A 192 1.29 0.07 -26.88
N HIS A 193 2.36 -0.50 -27.44
CA HIS A 193 2.96 -1.72 -26.90
C HIS A 193 3.48 -1.54 -25.47
N ILE A 194 4.18 -0.43 -25.18
CA ILE A 194 4.65 -0.10 -23.82
C ILE A 194 3.47 0.05 -22.87
N PHE A 195 2.46 0.81 -23.27
CA PHE A 195 1.29 1.06 -22.44
C PHE A 195 0.49 -0.21 -22.14
N ASP A 196 0.31 -1.10 -23.13
CA ASP A 196 -0.37 -2.37 -22.94
C ASP A 196 0.40 -3.27 -21.97
N LYS A 197 1.75 -3.29 -22.06
CA LYS A 197 2.61 -3.99 -21.10
C LYS A 197 2.46 -3.42 -19.69
N ILE A 198 2.52 -2.09 -19.53
CA ILE A 198 2.34 -1.42 -18.23
C ILE A 198 0.96 -1.76 -17.66
N THR A 199 -0.10 -1.55 -18.44
CA THR A 199 -1.49 -1.84 -18.09
C THR A 199 -1.66 -3.28 -17.62
N LYS A 200 -1.12 -4.25 -18.37
CA LYS A 200 -1.19 -5.67 -18.02
C LYS A 200 -0.43 -5.96 -16.72
N LYS A 201 0.74 -5.34 -16.52
CA LYS A 201 1.57 -5.54 -15.33
C LYS A 201 0.92 -4.95 -14.08
N LEU A 202 0.37 -3.74 -14.17
CA LEU A 202 -0.40 -3.09 -13.09
C LEU A 202 -1.67 -3.88 -12.75
N SER A 203 -2.42 -4.31 -13.77
CA SER A 203 -3.63 -5.13 -13.60
C SER A 203 -3.31 -6.47 -12.92
N ASN A 204 -2.23 -7.14 -13.32
CA ASN A 204 -1.79 -8.39 -12.72
C ASN A 204 -1.28 -8.20 -11.29
N TRP A 205 -0.54 -7.12 -11.02
CA TRP A 205 -0.06 -6.79 -9.68
C TRP A 205 -1.22 -6.59 -8.71
N LEU A 206 -2.18 -5.71 -9.02
CA LEU A 206 -3.29 -5.43 -8.11
C LEU A 206 -4.21 -6.65 -7.95
N LYS A 207 -4.43 -7.45 -9.00
CA LYS A 207 -5.11 -8.76 -8.86
C LYS A 207 -4.35 -9.71 -7.94
N GLY A 208 -3.04 -9.78 -8.08
CA GLY A 208 -2.18 -10.54 -7.18
C GLY A 208 -2.34 -10.07 -5.73
N GLN A 209 -2.39 -8.76 -5.52
CA GLN A 209 -2.59 -8.17 -4.19
C GLN A 209 -3.96 -8.53 -3.60
N PHE A 210 -5.03 -8.50 -4.39
CA PHE A 210 -6.35 -8.95 -3.93
C PHE A 210 -6.39 -10.45 -3.60
N VAL A 211 -5.66 -11.28 -4.36
CA VAL A 211 -5.55 -12.72 -4.07
C VAL A 211 -4.79 -12.92 -2.75
N LEU A 212 -3.64 -12.27 -2.57
CA LEU A 212 -2.88 -12.34 -1.30
C LEU A 212 -3.73 -11.86 -0.13
N SER A 213 -4.36 -10.70 -0.25
CA SER A 213 -5.29 -10.12 0.73
C SER A 213 -6.39 -11.12 1.13
N GLY A 214 -7.02 -11.78 0.16
CA GLY A 214 -8.03 -12.81 0.43
C GLY A 214 -7.46 -14.01 1.19
N PHE A 215 -6.30 -14.52 0.78
CA PHE A 215 -5.63 -15.64 1.46
C PHE A 215 -5.24 -15.28 2.90
N ILE A 216 -4.65 -14.09 3.11
CA ILE A 216 -4.27 -13.58 4.42
C ILE A 216 -5.50 -13.39 5.31
N GLY A 217 -6.60 -12.86 4.77
CA GLY A 217 -7.87 -12.78 5.50
C GLY A 217 -8.37 -14.16 5.95
N VAL A 218 -8.40 -15.14 5.05
CA VAL A 218 -8.91 -16.49 5.38
C VAL A 218 -8.01 -17.20 6.39
N ILE A 219 -6.69 -17.21 6.19
CA ILE A 219 -5.77 -17.91 7.10
C ILE A 219 -5.75 -17.24 8.49
N THR A 220 -5.78 -15.90 8.53
CA THR A 220 -5.84 -15.15 9.78
C THR A 220 -7.14 -15.45 10.53
N TYR A 221 -8.27 -15.52 9.83
CA TYR A 221 -9.55 -15.91 10.44
C TYR A 221 -9.48 -17.29 11.09
N ILE A 222 -9.00 -18.29 10.36
CA ILE A 222 -8.88 -19.67 10.86
C ILE A 222 -7.97 -19.71 12.09
N VAL A 223 -6.81 -19.06 12.02
CA VAL A 223 -5.84 -19.05 13.11
C VAL A 223 -6.40 -18.36 14.35
N LEU A 224 -7.05 -17.20 14.21
CA LEU A 224 -7.67 -16.51 15.34
C LEU A 224 -8.79 -17.32 15.99
N MET A 225 -9.55 -18.08 15.19
CA MET A 225 -10.57 -19.01 15.70
C MET A 225 -9.96 -20.14 16.54
N VAL A 226 -8.79 -20.64 16.13
CA VAL A 226 -8.04 -21.70 16.86
C VAL A 226 -7.41 -21.16 18.14
N VAL A 227 -6.83 -19.94 18.12
CA VAL A 227 -6.22 -19.30 19.30
C VAL A 227 -7.28 -18.86 20.33
N GLY A 228 -8.57 -18.85 19.95
CA GLY A 228 -9.69 -18.59 20.85
C GLY A 228 -10.23 -17.15 20.80
N LEU A 229 -9.81 -16.33 19.83
CA LEU A 229 -10.30 -14.95 19.63
C LEU A 229 -11.58 -14.92 18.78
N ARG A 230 -12.56 -15.76 19.07
CA ARG A 230 -13.72 -15.99 18.18
C ARG A 230 -14.55 -14.73 17.90
N ASP A 231 -14.82 -13.92 18.93
CA ASP A 231 -15.66 -12.72 18.83
C ASP A 231 -15.04 -11.59 18.00
N MET A 232 -13.73 -11.67 17.78
CA MET A 232 -12.95 -10.67 17.06
C MET A 232 -12.26 -11.21 15.82
N ALA A 233 -12.29 -12.54 15.60
CA ALA A 233 -11.62 -13.21 14.49
C ALA A 233 -12.02 -12.61 13.14
N LEU A 234 -13.32 -12.44 12.89
CA LEU A 234 -13.82 -11.89 11.62
C LEU A 234 -13.38 -10.44 11.41
N ALA A 235 -13.47 -9.60 12.44
CA ALA A 235 -13.10 -8.20 12.35
C ALA A 235 -11.58 -8.06 12.10
N LEU A 236 -10.77 -8.75 12.89
CA LEU A 236 -9.31 -8.73 12.76
C LEU A 236 -8.82 -9.35 11.45
N SER A 237 -9.47 -10.41 10.96
CA SER A 237 -9.08 -11.04 9.71
C SER A 237 -9.45 -10.18 8.49
N LEU A 238 -10.59 -9.49 8.52
CA LEU A 238 -10.93 -8.47 7.51
C LEU A 238 -9.97 -7.28 7.59
N PHE A 239 -9.54 -6.88 8.79
CA PHE A 239 -8.49 -5.86 8.93
C PHE A 239 -7.19 -6.30 8.29
N ALA A 240 -6.74 -7.52 8.61
CA ALA A 240 -5.51 -8.09 8.08
C ALA A 240 -5.57 -8.17 6.56
N ALA A 241 -6.68 -8.63 6.00
CA ALA A 241 -6.90 -8.64 4.56
C ALA A 241 -6.80 -7.23 3.95
N LEU A 242 -7.38 -6.19 4.56
CA LEU A 242 -7.27 -4.83 4.06
C LEU A 242 -5.87 -4.27 4.17
N MET A 243 -5.22 -4.45 5.33
CA MET A 243 -3.86 -3.97 5.56
C MET A 243 -2.88 -4.64 4.61
N GLU A 244 -3.12 -5.91 4.26
CA GLU A 244 -2.33 -6.63 3.25
C GLU A 244 -2.27 -5.92 1.90
N LEU A 245 -3.21 -5.03 1.56
CA LEU A 245 -3.10 -4.20 0.35
C LEU A 245 -1.91 -3.22 0.38
N ILE A 246 -1.32 -2.97 1.55
CA ILE A 246 -0.12 -2.16 1.77
C ILE A 246 1.07 -3.13 1.90
N PRO A 247 1.87 -3.36 0.84
CA PRO A 247 2.89 -4.41 0.84
C PRO A 247 3.92 -4.21 1.95
N VAL A 248 4.41 -5.33 2.51
CA VAL A 248 5.44 -5.40 3.57
C VAL A 248 4.97 -4.84 4.91
N ILE A 249 4.33 -3.67 4.95
CA ILE A 249 3.96 -2.98 6.19
C ILE A 249 2.61 -3.43 6.72
N GLY A 250 1.68 -3.77 5.82
CA GLY A 250 0.32 -4.21 6.13
C GLY A 250 0.21 -5.26 7.25
N PRO A 251 0.91 -6.41 7.13
CA PRO A 251 0.90 -7.44 8.15
C PRO A 251 1.31 -6.95 9.54
N PHE A 252 2.30 -6.05 9.62
CA PHE A 252 2.73 -5.47 10.89
C PHE A 252 1.68 -4.53 11.48
N ILE A 253 1.02 -3.72 10.63
CA ILE A 253 -0.10 -2.87 11.07
C ILE A 253 -1.26 -3.73 11.57
N ALA A 254 -1.55 -4.85 10.90
CA ALA A 254 -2.62 -5.78 11.29
C ALA A 254 -2.33 -6.52 12.60
N LEU A 255 -1.06 -6.82 12.88
CA LEU A 255 -0.65 -7.49 14.12
C LEU A 255 -0.93 -6.63 15.36
N ILE A 256 -0.70 -5.31 15.29
CA ILE A 256 -0.84 -4.41 16.45
C ILE A 256 -2.21 -4.56 17.13
N PRO A 257 -3.35 -4.34 16.45
CA PRO A 257 -4.65 -4.52 17.08
C PRO A 257 -4.86 -5.97 17.52
N ALA A 258 -4.48 -6.97 16.73
CA ALA A 258 -4.68 -8.37 17.11
C ALA A 258 -3.96 -8.73 18.42
N ALA A 259 -2.70 -8.31 18.57
CA ALA A 259 -1.89 -8.54 19.76
C ALA A 259 -2.41 -7.75 20.97
N LEU A 260 -2.79 -6.48 20.78
CA LEU A 260 -3.38 -5.67 21.85
C LEU A 260 -4.68 -6.29 22.36
N LEU A 261 -5.58 -6.66 21.46
CA LEU A 261 -6.84 -7.29 21.85
C LEU A 261 -6.60 -8.62 22.58
N ALA A 262 -5.64 -9.42 22.11
CA ALA A 262 -5.24 -10.66 22.77
C ALA A 262 -4.65 -10.46 24.19
N LEU A 263 -3.92 -9.35 24.43
CA LEU A 263 -3.38 -9.01 25.75
C LEU A 263 -4.48 -8.78 26.78
N THR A 264 -5.66 -8.31 26.36
CA THR A 264 -6.80 -8.14 27.28
C THR A 264 -7.35 -9.45 27.82
N ILE A 265 -7.08 -10.56 27.11
CA ILE A 265 -7.46 -11.91 27.54
C ILE A 265 -6.37 -12.48 28.45
N SER A 266 -5.15 -12.63 27.92
CA SER A 266 -3.98 -13.02 28.69
C SER A 266 -2.68 -12.77 27.92
N PRO A 267 -1.53 -12.61 28.60
CA PRO A 267 -0.23 -12.55 27.94
C PRO A 267 0.10 -13.77 27.08
N ALA A 268 -0.28 -14.97 27.53
CA ALA A 268 -0.06 -16.21 26.78
C ALA A 268 -0.83 -16.19 25.45
N THR A 269 -2.07 -15.70 25.47
CA THR A 269 -2.89 -15.52 24.26
C THR A 269 -2.25 -14.52 23.30
N ALA A 270 -1.73 -13.40 23.80
CA ALA A 270 -1.03 -12.41 22.98
C ALA A 270 0.23 -12.98 22.32
N ILE A 271 1.03 -13.73 23.08
CA ILE A 271 2.21 -14.43 22.55
C ILE A 271 1.80 -15.43 21.47
N ALA A 272 0.74 -16.21 21.71
CA ALA A 272 0.22 -17.15 20.72
C ALA A 272 -0.23 -16.44 19.44
N VAL A 273 -0.93 -15.29 19.53
CA VAL A 273 -1.31 -14.47 18.36
C VAL A 273 -0.09 -13.93 17.61
N MET A 274 0.92 -13.41 18.33
CA MET A 274 2.15 -12.91 17.71
C MET A 274 2.88 -14.03 16.95
N ILE A 275 3.06 -15.20 17.58
CA ILE A 275 3.68 -16.36 16.94
C ILE A 275 2.88 -16.81 15.71
N ALA A 276 1.55 -16.86 15.83
CA ALA A 276 0.65 -17.16 14.72
C ALA A 276 0.84 -16.22 13.53
N TYR A 277 0.86 -14.90 13.76
CA TYR A 277 1.08 -13.91 12.71
C TYR A 277 2.47 -14.02 12.11
N LEU A 278 3.51 -14.28 12.91
CA LEU A 278 4.85 -14.55 12.40
C LEU A 278 4.87 -15.78 11.48
N ILE A 279 4.20 -16.87 11.86
CA ILE A 279 4.09 -18.07 11.02
C ILE A 279 3.36 -17.75 9.71
N ILE A 280 2.23 -17.03 9.78
CA ILE A 280 1.49 -16.58 8.58
C ILE A 280 2.41 -15.77 7.67
N GLN A 281 3.18 -14.83 8.23
CA GLN A 281 4.08 -13.97 7.48
C GLN A 281 5.24 -14.77 6.86
N GLN A 282 5.76 -15.80 7.53
CA GLN A 282 6.75 -16.69 6.95
C GLN A 282 6.19 -17.49 5.78
N ILE A 283 4.97 -18.04 5.91
CA ILE A 283 4.27 -18.74 4.83
C ILE A 283 4.05 -17.79 3.64
N GLU A 284 3.62 -16.57 3.93
CA GLU A 284 3.39 -15.55 2.92
C GLU A 284 4.66 -15.23 2.14
N ASN A 285 5.74 -14.89 2.83
CA ASN A 285 7.01 -14.47 2.24
C ASN A 285 7.69 -15.57 1.41
N HIS A 286 7.58 -16.83 1.85
CA HIS A 286 8.29 -17.95 1.22
C HIS A 286 7.44 -18.72 0.21
N ILE A 287 6.11 -18.68 0.33
CA ILE A 287 5.19 -19.48 -0.50
C ILE A 287 4.25 -18.59 -1.29
N LEU A 288 3.45 -17.76 -0.63
CA LEU A 288 2.35 -17.03 -1.30
C LEU A 288 2.90 -15.95 -2.24
N VAL A 289 3.79 -15.08 -1.75
CA VAL A 289 4.37 -13.99 -2.55
C VAL A 289 5.12 -14.54 -3.76
N PRO A 290 6.04 -15.52 -3.66
CA PRO A 290 6.70 -16.08 -4.83
C PRO A 290 5.72 -16.72 -5.83
N GLN A 291 4.66 -17.39 -5.39
CA GLN A 291 3.71 -18.03 -6.30
C GLN A 291 2.80 -17.02 -7.02
N VAL A 292 2.36 -15.98 -6.32
CA VAL A 292 1.45 -14.95 -6.85
C VAL A 292 2.23 -13.88 -7.62
N MET A 293 3.32 -13.35 -7.06
CA MET A 293 4.03 -12.18 -7.60
C MET A 293 5.06 -12.51 -8.68
N ARG A 294 5.63 -13.73 -8.72
CA ARG A 294 6.53 -14.15 -9.81
C ARG A 294 5.87 -14.04 -11.18
N LYS A 295 4.57 -14.31 -11.27
CA LYS A 295 3.78 -14.21 -12.51
C LYS A 295 3.29 -12.78 -12.78
N ALA A 296 3.23 -11.92 -11.76
CA ALA A 296 2.62 -10.60 -11.85
C ALA A 296 3.62 -9.49 -12.20
N VAL A 297 4.81 -9.47 -11.59
CA VAL A 297 5.70 -8.29 -11.65
C VAL A 297 7.14 -8.61 -12.09
N GLY A 298 7.67 -9.81 -11.81
CA GLY A 298 9.01 -10.21 -12.27
C GLY A 298 10.17 -9.34 -11.76
N LEU A 299 9.99 -8.65 -10.63
CA LEU A 299 11.03 -7.83 -10.00
C LEU A 299 11.75 -8.63 -8.92
N SER A 300 13.03 -8.34 -8.70
CA SER A 300 13.76 -8.91 -7.57
C SER A 300 13.28 -8.30 -6.24
N PRO A 301 13.31 -9.05 -5.12
CA PRO A 301 12.95 -8.53 -3.80
C PRO A 301 13.76 -7.30 -3.40
N LEU A 302 15.05 -7.26 -3.75
CA LEU A 302 15.93 -6.12 -3.48
C LEU A 302 15.42 -4.83 -4.15
N VAL A 303 15.02 -4.93 -5.43
CA VAL A 303 14.50 -3.77 -6.18
C VAL A 303 13.21 -3.25 -5.56
N ILE A 304 12.32 -4.14 -5.11
CA ILE A 304 11.09 -3.76 -4.41
C ILE A 304 11.41 -3.06 -3.09
N LEU A 305 12.31 -3.63 -2.27
CA LEU A 305 12.71 -3.04 -0.99
C LEU A 305 13.31 -1.64 -1.17
N VAL A 306 14.25 -1.48 -2.10
CA VAL A 306 14.86 -0.18 -2.39
C VAL A 306 13.80 0.85 -2.81
N GLY A 307 12.87 0.47 -3.69
CA GLY A 307 11.82 1.39 -4.09
C GLY A 307 10.79 1.69 -3.00
N ILE A 308 10.54 0.78 -2.06
CA ILE A 308 9.74 1.06 -0.86
C ILE A 308 10.43 2.11 0.01
N LEU A 309 11.75 1.99 0.24
CA LEU A 309 12.52 2.96 1.02
C LEU A 309 12.54 4.34 0.37
N ILE A 310 12.73 4.39 -0.96
CA ILE A 310 12.66 5.64 -1.72
C ILE A 310 11.25 6.23 -1.65
N GLY A 311 10.21 5.41 -1.88
CA GLY A 311 8.82 5.82 -1.80
C GLY A 311 8.46 6.40 -0.42
N ALA A 312 8.86 5.71 0.65
CA ALA A 312 8.69 6.17 2.02
C ALA A 312 9.31 7.56 2.25
N LYS A 313 10.51 7.78 1.72
CA LYS A 313 11.22 9.06 1.88
C LYS A 313 10.60 10.20 1.09
N VAL A 314 10.10 9.94 -0.13
CA VAL A 314 9.62 10.99 -1.05
C VAL A 314 8.14 11.31 -0.83
N LEU A 315 7.31 10.28 -0.63
CA LEU A 315 5.84 10.39 -0.60
C LEU A 315 5.22 9.78 0.67
N GLY A 316 6.03 9.39 1.66
CA GLY A 316 5.54 8.78 2.90
C GLY A 316 4.82 7.46 2.64
N ILE A 317 3.69 7.25 3.35
CA ILE A 317 2.87 6.03 3.26
C ILE A 317 2.38 5.79 1.83
N ILE A 318 2.00 6.85 1.10
CA ILE A 318 1.54 6.76 -0.29
C ILE A 318 2.66 6.21 -1.18
N GLY A 319 3.90 6.65 -0.96
CA GLY A 319 5.05 6.16 -1.72
C GLY A 319 5.36 4.70 -1.47
N ILE A 320 5.13 4.22 -0.25
CA ILE A 320 5.27 2.79 0.09
C ILE A 320 4.23 1.96 -0.66
N LEU A 321 2.97 2.38 -0.62
CA LEU A 321 1.87 1.71 -1.33
C LEU A 321 2.11 1.64 -2.84
N LEU A 322 2.64 2.73 -3.41
CA LEU A 322 2.84 2.86 -4.86
C LEU A 322 4.22 2.41 -5.33
N ALA A 323 5.12 2.02 -4.44
CA ALA A 323 6.48 1.64 -4.80
C ALA A 323 6.49 0.54 -5.87
N VAL A 324 5.80 -0.57 -5.61
CA VAL A 324 5.76 -1.72 -6.52
C VAL A 324 5.20 -1.35 -7.91
N PRO A 325 4.00 -0.74 -8.04
CA PRO A 325 3.47 -0.40 -9.35
C PRO A 325 4.30 0.65 -10.10
N ILE A 326 4.90 1.62 -9.40
CA ILE A 326 5.80 2.60 -10.04
C ILE A 326 7.03 1.88 -10.61
N ILE A 327 7.72 1.08 -9.79
CA ILE A 327 8.91 0.34 -10.22
C ILE A 327 8.57 -0.63 -11.36
N ALA A 328 7.42 -1.31 -11.28
CA ALA A 328 6.97 -2.22 -12.32
C ALA A 328 6.79 -1.50 -13.66
N SER A 329 6.21 -0.30 -13.63
CA SER A 329 5.99 0.54 -14.80
C SER A 329 7.32 1.05 -15.37
N LEU A 330 8.21 1.55 -14.50
CA LEU A 330 9.55 1.99 -14.89
C LEU A 330 10.37 0.85 -15.51
N HIS A 331 10.30 -0.34 -14.94
CA HIS A 331 10.98 -1.52 -15.47
C HIS A 331 10.55 -1.85 -16.90
N VAL A 332 9.23 -1.78 -17.20
CA VAL A 332 8.72 -2.00 -18.57
C VAL A 332 9.25 -0.94 -19.53
N ILE A 333 9.27 0.33 -19.11
CA ILE A 333 9.79 1.42 -19.93
C ILE A 333 11.28 1.20 -20.22
N LEU A 334 12.08 0.91 -19.19
CA LEU A 334 13.53 0.69 -19.34
C LEU A 334 13.83 -0.53 -20.21
N GLU A 335 13.11 -1.63 -20.03
CA GLU A 335 13.27 -2.84 -20.84
C GLU A 335 12.95 -2.59 -22.31
N GLU A 336 11.92 -1.81 -22.64
CA GLU A 336 11.59 -1.50 -24.04
C GLU A 336 12.49 -0.43 -24.66
N LEU A 337 13.01 0.51 -23.86
CA LEU A 337 13.92 1.55 -24.34
C LEU A 337 15.32 1.00 -24.59
N TYR A 338 15.85 0.18 -23.67
CA TYR A 338 17.23 -0.31 -23.73
C TYR A 338 17.36 -1.75 -24.19
N GLY A 339 16.36 -2.61 -23.95
CA GLY A 339 16.35 -3.99 -24.41
C GLY A 339 16.10 -4.15 -25.92
N ALA A 340 15.55 -3.12 -26.59
CA ALA A 340 15.45 -3.09 -28.05
C ALA A 340 16.84 -3.04 -28.73
N ASN A 341 17.85 -2.48 -28.06
CA ASN A 341 19.21 -2.38 -28.63
C ASN A 341 20.02 -3.69 -28.56
N SER A 342 19.65 -4.65 -27.71
CA SER A 342 20.39 -5.91 -27.56
C SER A 342 19.98 -6.99 -28.57
N LYS A 343 18.76 -6.91 -29.14
CA LYS A 343 18.30 -7.85 -30.18
C LYS A 343 18.84 -7.54 -31.58
N THR A 344 19.37 -6.34 -31.80
CA THR A 344 19.93 -5.93 -33.10
C THR A 344 21.41 -6.37 -33.25
N GLN A 345 22.11 -6.71 -32.16
CA GLN A 345 23.52 -7.13 -32.21
C GLN A 345 23.73 -8.66 -32.34
N THR A 346 22.69 -9.48 -32.22
CA THR A 346 22.79 -10.95 -32.35
C THR A 346 22.40 -11.49 -33.73
N ARG A 347 22.34 -10.61 -34.75
CA ARG A 347 22.00 -10.95 -36.14
C ARG A 347 23.11 -10.63 -37.16
N HIS A 348 24.36 -10.55 -36.73
CA HIS A 348 25.50 -10.45 -37.63
C HIS A 348 26.45 -11.61 -37.44
#